data_AF-A0A4V6QWZ8-F1
#
_entry.id   AF-A0A4V6QWZ8-F1
#
_cell.length_a   1.000
_cell.length_b   1.000
_cell.length_c   1.000
_cell.angle_alpha   90.00
_cell.angle_beta   90.00
_cell.angle_gamma   90.00
#
_symmetry.space_group_name_H-M   'P 1'
#
loop_
_entity.id
_entity.type
_entity.pdbx_description
1 polymer ?
#
loop_
_entity_poly.entity_id
_entity_poly.type
_entity_poly.pdbx_seq_one_letter_code
_entity_poly.pdbx_strand_id
1 'polypeptide(L)' 'MPWRECSVMEERLRFVARLLEGEGMSEVCRAFGISRKTGYKIFNRYQDEGLEAL' A
#
# COMPACT_ATOMS: atom_id res chain seq x y z
N MET A 1 -26.75 2.30 2.81
CA MET A 1 -26.01 1.04 3.04
C MET A 1 -24.74 1.40 3.80
N PRO A 2 -24.46 0.88 5.01
CA PRO A 2 -23.31 1.30 5.80
C PRO A 2 -22.06 0.49 5.37
N TRP A 3 -21.78 0.45 4.07
CA TRP A 3 -20.65 -0.28 3.51
C TRP A 3 -19.66 0.71 2.93
N ARG A 4 -18.38 0.51 3.26
CA ARG A 4 -17.26 1.31 2.76
C ARG A 4 -17.05 1.03 1.28
N GLU A 5 -17.13 2.06 0.46
CA GLU A 5 -16.47 2.07 -0.83
C GLU A 5 -14.96 2.08 -0.58
N CYS A 6 -14.28 0.93 -0.72
CA CYS A 6 -12.82 0.90 -0.68
C CYS A 6 -12.29 1.34 -2.05
N SER A 7 -11.71 2.54 -2.12
CA SER A 7 -11.02 2.98 -3.34
C SER A 7 -9.64 2.33 -3.44
N VAL A 8 -9.10 2.24 -4.67
CA VAL A 8 -7.72 1.77 -4.90
C VAL A 8 -6.71 2.62 -4.10
N MET A 9 -7.01 3.90 -3.94
CA MET A 9 -6.23 4.83 -3.13
C MET A 9 -6.22 4.39 -1.66
N GLU A 10 -7.38 4.13 -1.05
CA GLU A 10 -7.45 3.66 0.34
C GLU A 10 -6.71 2.32 0.56
N GLU A 11 -6.72 1.41 -0.43
CA GLU A 11 -5.94 0.17 -0.35
C GLU A 11 -4.43 0.43 -0.37
N ARG A 12 -3.96 1.33 -1.25
CA ARG A 12 -2.55 1.71 -1.34
C ARG A 12 -2.06 2.44 -0.09
N LEU A 13 -2.91 3.28 0.51
CA LEU A 13 -2.62 3.92 1.80
C LEU A 13 -2.46 2.89 2.92
N ARG A 14 -3.38 1.93 3.03
CA ARG A 14 -3.29 0.84 4.01
C ARG A 14 -2.04 -0.02 3.79
N PHE A 15 -1.66 -0.23 2.54
CA PHE A 15 -0.43 -0.95 2.19
C PHE A 15 0.81 -0.22 2.69
N VAL A 16 0.93 1.08 2.41
CA VAL A 16 2.07 1.90 2.83
C VAL A 16 2.14 2.03 4.36
N ALA A 17 1.00 2.26 5.03
CA ALA A 17 0.95 2.40 6.48
C ALA A 17 1.56 1.19 7.20
N ARG A 18 1.22 -0.04 6.77
CA ARG A 18 1.78 -1.26 7.35
C ARG A 18 3.30 -1.39 7.16
N LEU A 19 3.83 -0.95 6.03
CA LEU A 19 5.28 -0.90 5.82
C LEU A 19 5.96 0.13 6.73
N LEU A 20 5.32 1.28 6.96
CA LEU A 20 5.82 2.31 7.88
C LEU A 20 5.75 1.87 9.34
N GLU A 21 4.79 1.01 9.70
CA GLU A 21 4.70 0.34 11.00
C GLU A 21 5.80 -0.72 11.21
N GLY A 22 6.61 -0.99 10.17
CA GLY A 22 7.76 -1.89 10.24
C GLY A 22 7.47 -3.32 9.78
N GLU A 23 6.28 -3.60 9.23
CA GLU A 23 6.00 -4.91 8.65
C GLU A 23 6.85 -5.18 7.41
N GLY A 24 7.20 -6.46 7.20
CA GLY A 24 8.06 -6.86 6.09
C GLY A 24 7.35 -6.81 4.73
N MET A 25 8.03 -6.29 3.71
CA MET A 25 7.52 -6.18 2.32
C MET A 25 6.86 -7.46 1.79
N SER A 26 7.45 -8.63 2.08
CA SER A 26 6.91 -9.92 1.61
C SER A 26 5.58 -10.28 2.24
N GLU A 27 5.39 -9.98 3.53
CA GLU A 27 4.18 -10.30 4.28
C GLU A 27 3.05 -9.35 3.91
N VAL A 28 3.35 -8.05 3.83
CA VAL A 28 2.39 -7.04 3.39
C VAL A 28 1.96 -7.31 1.95
N CYS A 29 2.87 -7.57 1.01
CA CYS A 29 2.48 -7.92 -0.37
C CYS A 29 1.56 -9.14 -0.44
N ARG A 30 1.82 -10.17 0.37
CA ARG A 30 0.97 -11.37 0.45
C ARG A 30 -0.42 -11.03 0.99
N ALA A 31 -0.51 -10.19 2.02
CA ALA A 31 -1.77 -9.79 2.62
C ALA A 31 -2.66 -8.95 1.68
N PHE A 32 -2.05 -8.19 0.78
CA PHE A 32 -2.76 -7.39 -0.24
C PHE A 32 -2.89 -8.10 -1.59
N GLY A 33 -2.43 -9.35 -1.73
CA GLY A 33 -2.55 -10.12 -2.97
C GLY A 33 -1.76 -9.55 -4.15
N ILE A 34 -0.71 -8.75 -3.89
CA ILE A 34 0.12 -8.13 -4.93
C ILE A 34 1.50 -8.76 -5.01
N SER A 35 2.14 -8.62 -6.17
CA SER A 35 3.54 -9.02 -6.32
C SER A 35 4.46 -8.06 -5.54
N ARG A 36 5.62 -8.57 -5.07
CA ARG A 36 6.66 -7.73 -4.45
C ARG A 36 7.12 -6.58 -5.37
N LYS A 37 7.20 -6.82 -6.69
CA LYS A 37 7.54 -5.79 -7.69
C LYS A 37 6.55 -4.63 -7.65
N THR A 38 5.25 -4.93 -7.56
CA THR A 38 4.20 -3.93 -7.41
C THR A 38 4.32 -3.20 -6.07
N GLY A 39 4.56 -3.94 -4.98
CA GLY A 39 4.74 -3.36 -3.65
C GLY A 39 5.89 -2.36 -3.59
N TYR A 40 7.07 -2.71 -4.09
CA TYR A 40 8.20 -1.78 -4.19
C TYR A 40 7.88 -0.54 -5.03
N LYS A 41 7.17 -0.70 -6.16
CA LYS A 41 6.78 0.46 -6.99
C LYS A 41 5.85 1.42 -6.25
N ILE A 42 4.89 0.89 -5.50
CA ILE A 42 3.96 1.70 -4.69
C ILE A 42 4.74 2.42 -3.58
N PHE A 43 5.57 1.68 -2.84
CA PHE A 43 6.30 2.24 -1.71
C PHE A 43 7.33 3.29 -2.15
N ASN A 44 8.10 3.03 -3.21
CA ASN A 44 9.08 4.00 -3.71
C ASN A 44 8.41 5.30 -4.15
N ARG A 45 7.27 5.23 -4.87
CA ARG A 45 6.50 6.44 -5.24
C ARG A 45 6.07 7.24 -4.02
N TYR A 46 5.62 6.57 -2.98
CA TYR A 46 5.29 7.22 -1.72
C TYR A 46 6.52 7.87 -1.07
N GLN A 47 7.68 7.22 -1.11
CA GLN A 47 8.92 7.79 -0.56
C GLN A 47 9.39 9.02 -1.35
N ASP A 48 9.20 9.01 -2.67
CA ASP A 48 9.68 10.08 -3.55
C ASP A 48 8.74 11.31 -3.56
N GLU A 49 7.43 11.09 -3.58
CA GLU A 49 6.41 12.12 -3.86
C GLU A 49 5.31 12.22 -2.78
N GLY A 50 5.33 11.32 -1.79
CA GLY A 50 4.36 11.33 -0.69
C GLY A 50 2.97 10.83 -1.09
N LEU A 51 1.94 11.38 -0.44
CA LEU A 51 0.55 10.93 -0.58
C LEU A 51 -0.02 11.15 -1.99
N GLU A 52 0.45 12.19 -2.69
CA GLU A 52 -0.06 12.59 -4.01
C GLU A 52 0.30 11.59 -5.13
N ALA A 53 1.22 10.64 -4.88
CA ALA A 53 1.68 9.66 -5.86
C ALA A 53 1.10 8.25 -5.71
N LEU A 54 0.21 8.06 -4.72
CA LEU A 54 -0.48 6.79 -4.47
C LEU A 54 -1.80 6.70 -5.24
#